data_AF-A0A935M8U8-F1
#
_entry.id   AF-A0A935M8U8-F1
#
_cell.length_a   1.000
_cell.length_b   1.000
_cell.length_c   1.000
_cell.angle_alpha   90.00
_cell.angle_beta   90.00
_cell.angle_gamma   90.00
#
_symmetry.space_group_name_H-M   'P 1'
#
loop_
_entity.id
_entity.type
_entity.pdbx_description
1 polymer ?
#
loop_
_entity_poly.entity_id
_entity_poly.type
_entity_poly.pdbx_seq_one_letter_code
_entity_poly.pdbx_strand_id
1 'polypeptide(L)'
;MPKPTTKDQILENAHKERTALEELLSTLTPEQMTQPNMIGEWAAKDVLSHLMEWEQMVMAWYAAGVKGKTPAVPSEEYNWGQLPQLNHAIYLKHRDRKPCRCSKGIQSFLQKGHQNH
;
A
#
# COMPACT_ATOMS: atom_id res chain seq x y z
N MET A 1 18.37 4.71 5.77
CA MET A 1 18.59 5.74 4.72
C MET A 1 18.42 7.12 5.31
N PRO A 2 19.23 8.13 4.92
CA PRO A 2 19.02 9.50 5.36
C PRO A 2 17.66 10.01 4.90
N LYS A 3 17.01 10.82 5.73
CA LYS A 3 15.69 11.38 5.41
C LYS A 3 15.82 12.31 4.19
N PRO A 4 15.05 12.10 3.11
CA PRO A 4 15.12 12.98 1.94
C PRO A 4 14.61 14.38 2.31
N THR A 5 15.28 15.41 1.80
CA THR A 5 14.97 16.83 2.10
C THR A 5 14.43 17.59 0.89
N THR A 6 14.42 16.98 -0.30
CA THR A 6 13.91 17.59 -1.53
C THR A 6 12.86 16.71 -2.20
N LYS A 7 12.01 17.31 -3.04
CA LYS A 7 11.02 16.58 -3.84
C LYS A 7 11.68 15.50 -4.70
N ASP A 8 12.78 15.83 -5.36
CA ASP A 8 13.47 14.91 -6.27
C ASP A 8 14.05 13.72 -5.52
N GLN A 9 14.63 13.94 -4.34
CA GLN A 9 15.10 12.85 -3.48
C GLN A 9 13.96 11.97 -2.96
N ILE A 10 12.78 12.53 -2.67
CA ILE A 10 11.60 11.75 -2.28
C ILE A 10 11.18 10.85 -3.44
N LEU A 11 11.10 11.40 -4.66
CA LEU A 11 10.71 10.65 -5.85
C LEU A 11 11.72 9.56 -6.19
N GLU A 12 13.01 9.89 -6.20
CA GLU A 12 14.09 8.93 -6.46
C GLU A 12 14.05 7.77 -5.47
N ASN A 13 13.94 8.05 -4.17
CA ASN A 13 13.83 7.02 -3.15
C ASN A 13 12.56 6.19 -3.32
N ALA A 14 11.41 6.81 -3.61
CA ALA A 14 10.16 6.08 -3.82
C ALA A 14 10.25 5.13 -5.03
N HIS A 15 10.84 5.59 -6.14
CA HIS A 15 11.05 4.75 -7.32
C HIS A 15 12.02 3.60 -7.03
N LYS A 16 13.15 3.89 -6.38
CA LYS A 16 14.14 2.88 -6.01
C LYS A 16 13.55 1.78 -5.13
N GLU A 17 12.86 2.14 -4.05
CA GLU A 17 12.27 1.17 -3.12
C GLU A 17 11.11 0.41 -3.76
N ARG A 18 10.33 1.05 -4.65
CA ARG A 18 9.30 0.36 -5.44
C ARG A 18 9.92 -0.69 -6.35
N THR A 19 10.96 -0.35 -7.10
CA THR A 19 11.64 -1.29 -8.00
C THR A 19 12.22 -2.47 -7.21
N ALA A 20 12.90 -2.23 -6.09
CA ALA A 20 13.42 -3.30 -5.24
C ALA A 20 12.31 -4.23 -4.71
N LEU A 21 11.16 -3.66 -4.33
CA LEU A 21 10.00 -4.46 -3.94
C LEU A 21 9.48 -5.30 -5.11
N GLU A 22 9.30 -4.72 -6.29
CA GLU A 22 8.82 -5.43 -7.48
C GLU A 22 9.76 -6.57 -7.90
N GLU A 23 11.07 -6.34 -7.84
CA GLU A 23 12.10 -7.35 -8.09
C GLU A 23 11.98 -8.51 -7.10
N LEU A 24 11.88 -8.23 -5.79
CA LEU A 24 11.66 -9.26 -4.77
C LEU A 24 10.37 -10.04 -5.01
N LEU A 25 9.27 -9.36 -5.35
CA LEU A 25 7.99 -10.02 -5.61
C LEU A 25 8.06 -10.91 -6.86
N SER A 26 8.87 -10.55 -7.85
CA SER A 26 9.06 -11.35 -9.07
C SER A 26 9.75 -12.69 -8.80
N THR A 27 10.48 -12.82 -7.69
CA THR A 27 11.13 -14.09 -7.30
C THR A 27 10.20 -15.03 -6.54
N LEU A 28 9.03 -14.55 -6.08
CA LEU A 28 8.10 -15.36 -5.29
C LEU A 28 7.16 -16.17 -6.19
N THR A 29 7.03 -17.46 -5.89
CA THR A 29 5.98 -18.30 -6.47
C THR A 29 4.59 -17.92 -5.92
N PRO A 30 3.49 -18.24 -6.63
CA PRO A 30 2.14 -18.04 -6.10
C PRO A 30 1.93 -18.70 -4.73
N GLU A 31 2.51 -19.87 -4.50
CA GLU A 31 2.43 -20.61 -3.24
C GLU A 31 3.10 -19.82 -2.12
N GLN A 32 4.34 -19.35 -2.34
CA GLN A 32 5.08 -18.50 -1.40
C GLN A 32 4.37 -17.17 -1.13
N MET A 33 3.74 -16.58 -2.16
CA MET A 33 2.97 -15.33 -2.02
C MET A 33 1.81 -15.46 -1.03
N THR A 34 1.24 -16.67 -0.93
CA THR A 34 0.11 -16.99 -0.05
C THR A 34 0.49 -17.71 1.23
N GLN A 35 1.77 -18.04 1.42
CA GLN A 35 2.22 -18.83 2.54
C GLN A 35 1.94 -18.08 3.85
N PRO A 36 1.12 -18.65 4.75
CA PRO A 36 0.82 -18.02 6.03
C PRO A 36 2.07 -17.99 6.90
N ASN A 37 2.08 -17.05 7.85
CA ASN A 37 3.14 -16.88 8.85
C ASN A 37 4.54 -16.57 8.29
N MET A 38 4.61 -15.99 7.09
CA MET A 38 5.89 -15.62 6.47
C MET A 38 6.47 -14.33 7.10
N ILE A 39 5.61 -13.41 7.53
CA ILE A 39 5.97 -12.17 8.22
C ILE A 39 5.10 -12.05 9.48
N GLY A 40 5.54 -12.70 10.56
CA GLY A 40 4.70 -12.82 11.76
C GLY A 40 3.49 -13.71 11.48
N GLU A 41 2.28 -13.16 11.54
CA GLU A 41 1.04 -13.86 11.17
C GLU A 41 0.66 -13.67 9.68
N TRP A 42 1.36 -12.79 8.97
CA TRP A 42 0.98 -12.33 7.64
C TRP A 42 1.66 -13.16 6.55
N ALA A 43 0.94 -13.39 5.44
CA ALA A 43 1.53 -13.81 4.18
C ALA A 43 2.07 -12.58 3.41
N ALA A 44 2.91 -12.80 2.39
CA ALA A 44 3.41 -11.72 1.54
C ALA A 44 2.26 -10.91 0.88
N LYS A 45 1.19 -11.58 0.44
CA LYS A 45 -0.02 -10.92 -0.10
C LYS A 45 -0.69 -9.95 0.88
N ASP A 46 -0.59 -10.23 2.18
CA ASP A 46 -1.26 -9.43 3.21
C ASP A 46 -0.48 -8.13 3.45
N VAL A 47 0.86 -8.22 3.47
CA VAL A 47 1.75 -7.04 3.51
C VAL A 47 1.49 -6.13 2.30
N LEU A 48 1.39 -6.70 1.10
CA LEU A 48 1.10 -5.92 -0.11
C LEU A 48 -0.26 -5.25 -0.08
N SER A 49 -1.28 -5.97 0.39
CA SER A 49 -2.63 -5.41 0.50
C SER A 49 -2.69 -4.28 1.53
N HIS A 50 -1.92 -4.43 2.62
CA HIS A 50 -1.78 -3.39 3.63
C HIS A 50 -1.09 -2.13 3.09
N LEU A 51 0.03 -2.27 2.38
CA LEU A 51 0.72 -1.16 1.73
C LEU A 51 -0.18 -0.43 0.73
N MET A 52 -0.88 -1.19 -0.12
CA MET A 52 -1.80 -0.66 -1.13
C MET A 52 -2.98 0.10 -0.51
N GLU A 53 -3.49 -0.34 0.65
CA GLU A 53 -4.53 0.39 1.36
C GLU A 53 -3.99 1.73 1.90
N TRP A 54 -2.83 1.75 2.53
CA TRP A 54 -2.21 2.99 3.00
C TRP A 54 -1.94 3.99 1.86
N GLU A 55 -1.46 3.50 0.72
CA GLU A 55 -1.27 4.34 -0.47
C GLU A 55 -2.59 4.97 -0.95
N GLN A 56 -3.67 4.19 -0.98
CA GLN A 56 -5.00 4.71 -1.35
C GLN A 56 -5.51 5.74 -0.35
N MET A 57 -5.29 5.52 0.95
CA MET A 57 -5.65 6.48 1.99
C MET A 57 -4.91 7.80 1.80
N VAL A 58 -3.59 7.75 1.57
CA VAL A 58 -2.78 8.94 1.28
C VAL A 58 -3.30 9.70 0.05
N MET A 59 -3.61 8.98 -1.04
CA MET A 59 -4.16 9.59 -2.25
C MET A 59 -5.52 10.23 -2.01
N ALA A 60 -6.39 9.60 -1.20
CA ALA A 60 -7.69 10.15 -0.83
C ALA A 60 -7.53 11.43 0.00
N TRP A 61 -6.62 11.46 0.98
CA TRP A 61 -6.35 12.64 1.78
C TRP A 61 -5.80 13.79 0.92
N TYR A 62 -4.86 13.49 0.03
CA TYR A 62 -4.31 14.48 -0.90
C TYR A 62 -5.41 15.06 -1.79
N ALA A 63 -6.25 14.21 -2.39
CA ALA A 63 -7.37 14.66 -3.23
C ALA A 63 -8.39 15.51 -2.46
N ALA A 64 -8.64 15.20 -1.17
CA ALA A 64 -9.47 16.02 -0.30
C ALA A 64 -8.83 17.39 -0.03
N GLY A 65 -7.53 17.42 0.29
CA GLY A 65 -6.78 18.65 0.53
C GLY A 65 -6.74 19.58 -0.69
N VAL A 66 -6.54 19.03 -1.89
CA VAL A 66 -6.61 19.80 -3.16
C VAL A 66 -7.97 20.47 -3.36
N LYS A 67 -9.05 19.86 -2.83
CA LYS A 67 -10.42 20.41 -2.89
C LYS A 67 -10.72 21.37 -1.72
N GLY A 68 -9.73 21.73 -0.90
CA GLY A 68 -9.90 22.60 0.27
C GLY A 68 -10.65 21.94 1.43
N LYS A 69 -10.75 20.60 1.44
CA LYS A 69 -11.36 19.85 2.55
C LYS A 69 -10.30 19.40 3.54
N THR A 70 -10.68 19.28 4.81
CA THR A 70 -9.85 18.66 5.85
C THR A 70 -10.29 17.20 6.02
N PRO A 71 -9.55 16.21 5.48
CA PRO A 71 -9.88 14.80 5.66
C PRO A 71 -9.64 14.35 7.11
N ALA A 72 -10.44 13.41 7.60
CA ALA A 72 -10.10 12.67 8.82
C ALA A 72 -8.90 11.76 8.55
N VAL A 73 -7.85 11.88 9.37
CA VAL A 73 -6.61 11.10 9.25
C VAL A 73 -6.28 10.39 10.57
N PRO A 74 -5.91 9.10 10.55
CA PRO A 74 -5.82 8.22 9.38
C PRO A 74 -7.19 7.80 8.81
N SER A 75 -8.26 7.82 9.60
CA SER A 75 -9.63 7.60 9.08
C SER A 75 -10.67 8.28 9.97
N GLU A 76 -11.95 8.17 9.60
CA GLU A 76 -13.09 8.63 10.41
C GLU A 76 -13.23 7.85 11.73
N GLU A 77 -12.81 6.59 11.75
CA GLU A 77 -13.02 5.65 12.86
C GLU A 77 -11.81 5.54 13.80
N TYR A 78 -10.61 5.87 13.33
CA TYR A 78 -9.37 5.67 14.06
C TYR A 78 -8.50 6.92 14.06
N ASN A 79 -7.88 7.21 15.21
CA ASN A 79 -6.81 8.20 15.32
C ASN A 79 -5.41 7.54 15.30
N TRP A 80 -4.35 8.35 15.25
CA TRP A 80 -2.95 7.87 15.21
C TRP A 80 -2.52 7.04 16.44
N GLY A 81 -3.15 7.22 17.59
CA GLY A 81 -2.95 6.37 18.77
C GLY A 81 -3.58 4.98 18.64
N GLN A 82 -4.47 4.79 17.65
CA GLN A 82 -5.15 3.53 17.35
C GLN A 82 -4.65 2.87 16.06
N LEU A 83 -3.43 3.21 15.63
CA LEU A 83 -2.80 2.59 14.46
C LEU A 83 -2.77 1.06 14.52
N PRO A 84 -2.47 0.39 15.65
CA PRO A 84 -2.50 -1.06 15.71
C PRO A 84 -3.88 -1.65 15.36
N GLN A 85 -4.96 -1.02 15.84
CA GLN A 85 -6.34 -1.43 15.58
C GLN A 85 -6.72 -1.20 14.12
N LEU A 86 -6.36 -0.04 13.55
CA LEU A 86 -6.54 0.24 12.12
C LEU A 86 -5.77 -0.78 11.26
N ASN A 87 -4.51 -1.07 11.60
CA ASN A 87 -3.71 -2.04 10.86
C ASN A 87 -4.35 -3.44 10.89
N HIS A 88 -4.88 -3.84 12.05
CA HIS A 88 -5.61 -5.10 12.18
C HIS A 88 -6.91 -5.11 11.36
N ALA A 89 -7.68 -4.01 11.37
CA ALA A 89 -8.88 -3.88 10.55
C ALA A 89 -8.58 -3.96 9.05
N ILE A 90 -7.50 -3.31 8.59
CA ILE A 90 -7.02 -3.41 7.20
C ILE A 90 -6.62 -4.84 6.86
N TYR A 91 -5.91 -5.53 7.76
CA TYR A 91 -5.57 -6.94 7.58
C TYR A 91 -6.83 -7.80 7.43
N LEU A 92 -7.79 -7.70 8.34
CA LEU A 92 -9.06 -8.44 8.27
C LEU A 92 -9.85 -8.15 6.98
N LYS A 93 -9.83 -6.90 6.50
CA LYS A 93 -10.48 -6.50 5.24
C LYS A 93 -9.91 -7.24 4.02
N HIS A 94 -8.62 -7.56 4.01
CA HIS A 94 -7.93 -8.11 2.83
C HIS A 94 -7.48 -9.57 2.95
N ARG A 95 -7.44 -10.16 4.15
CA ARG A 95 -6.89 -11.51 4.39
C ARG A 95 -7.52 -12.62 3.54
N ASP A 96 -8.81 -12.51 3.24
CA ASP A 96 -9.54 -13.53 2.46
C ASP A 96 -9.58 -13.23 0.96
N ARG A 97 -8.95 -12.13 0.52
CA ARG A 97 -8.87 -11.78 -0.89
C ARG A 97 -7.98 -12.79 -1.61
N LYS A 98 -8.54 -13.44 -2.63
CA LYS A 98 -7.77 -14.35 -3.48
C LYS A 98 -6.62 -13.57 -4.15
N PRO A 99 -5.40 -14.12 -4.17
CA PRO A 99 -4.31 -13.52 -4.95
C PRO A 99 -4.69 -13.70 -6.42
N CYS A 100 -5.09 -12.62 -7.09
CA CYS A 100 -5.23 -12.71 -8.54
C CYS A 100 -3.82 -12.73 -9.14
N ARG A 101 -3.58 -13.63 -10.10
CA ARG A 101 -2.29 -13.82 -10.81
C ARG A 101 -1.86 -12.59 -11.64
N CYS A 102 -2.67 -11.55 -11.64
CA CYS A 102 -2.36 -10.31 -12.29
C CYS A 102 -1.26 -9.62 -11.47
N SER A 103 0.00 -9.84 -11.83
CA SER A 103 1.03 -8.81 -11.64
C SER A 103 0.55 -7.47 -12.21
N LYS A 104 -0.29 -7.53 -13.26
CA LYS A 104 -1.13 -6.44 -13.74
C LYS A 104 -2.21 -5.95 -12.78
N GLY A 105 -2.54 -6.56 -11.65
CA GLY A 105 -3.61 -6.10 -10.75
C GLY A 105 -3.12 -4.99 -9.82
N ILE A 106 -1.92 -5.17 -9.28
CA ILE A 106 -1.18 -4.14 -8.55
C ILE A 106 -0.75 -3.04 -9.53
N GLN A 107 -0.33 -3.39 -10.75
CA GLN A 107 0.04 -2.43 -11.81
C GLN A 107 -1.16 -1.73 -12.50
N SER A 108 -2.30 -2.41 -12.71
CA SER A 108 -3.50 -1.86 -13.40
C SER A 108 -4.27 -0.93 -12.49
N PHE A 109 -4.23 -1.15 -11.17
CA PHE A 109 -4.81 -0.19 -10.23
C PHE A 109 -4.02 1.13 -10.26
N LEU A 110 -2.69 1.07 -10.43
CA LEU A 110 -1.83 2.24 -10.58
C LEU A 110 -2.00 2.96 -11.94
N GLN A 111 -2.28 2.24 -13.04
CA GLN A 111 -2.56 2.87 -14.34
C GLN A 111 -3.91 3.60 -14.42
N LYS A 112 -4.93 3.16 -13.68
CA LYS A 112 -6.27 3.81 -13.69
C LYS A 112 -6.30 5.14 -12.93
N GLY A 113 -5.30 5.44 -12.10
CA GLY A 113 -5.13 6.75 -11.47
C GLY A 113 -4.62 7.85 -12.41
N HIS A 114 -4.32 7.53 -13.67
CA HIS A 114 -3.77 8.46 -14.66
C HIS A 114 -4.72 8.76 -15.85
N GLN A 115 -5.98 8.27 -15.81
CA GLN A 115 -6.95 8.44 -16.91
C GLN A 115 -8.23 9.20 -16.55
N ASN A 116 -8.22 9.99 -15.47
CA ASN A 116 -9.28 10.99 -15.26
C ASN A 116 -8.72 12.37 -15.58
N HIS A 117 -8.78 12.72 -16.87
CA HIS A 117 -8.75 14.08 -17.37
C HIS A 117 -10.18 14.49 -17.73
#